data_AF-A0A8B5WDW7-F1
#
_entry.id   AF-A0A8B5WDW7-F1
#
_cell.length_a   1.000
_cell.length_b   1.000
_cell.length_c   1.000
_cell.angle_alpha   90.00
_cell.angle_beta   90.00
_cell.angle_gamma   90.00
#
_symmetry.space_group_name_H-M   'P 1'
#
loop_
_entity.id
_entity.type
_entity.pdbx_description
1 polymer ?
#
loop_
_entity_poly.entity_id
_entity_poly.type
_entity_poly.pdbx_seq_one_letter_code
_entity_poly.pdbx_strand_id
1 'polypeptide(L)'
;MIRNALVICALLLGFLATHAAAQLYTKVSNSGQMLPDNASLGDGPNDWACTRDNRTGLMWEVKRTSGLRAASHNYTWRSGNTGNIGNTTSCSNTLAPATCNTEALVNRYNQIGLCGSSNWRLPGGAYNVGSPAASPNGELAVFYQNLFATDGVSPGFWFPNTRLFWHWTSTLDTFNFGRVWLVNFDTAQVFSNFWDFAYPALLVTPDGPDEPAPPEEDEIFHDRFEEPVLTENFDDLNAAGDRGWMVAQRSDPEGPDGWFIGIPAAFPAHQGAADSYIAAGFGSTTDGGTISLWLLTPLVDFRAGSSVSFYTRTLSPTVFPDRLEIRACTSSPCLNIPLGATATGDFQDILGTINPGLNTDNDPTGVQGYPGEWTQFIFGAEDGVPQSGTGRLAFRYFVPDGGSTGENGFYIGIDTVFVAATPAD
;
A
#
# COMPACT_ATOMS: atom_id res chain seq x y z
N MET A 1 -18.66 26.08 -52.42
CA MET A 1 -19.03 25.02 -51.44
C MET A 1 -17.84 24.31 -50.78
N ILE A 2 -16.56 24.61 -51.09
CA ILE A 2 -15.41 23.86 -50.51
C ILE A 2 -14.68 24.62 -49.38
N ARG A 3 -14.92 25.93 -49.20
CA ARG A 3 -14.26 26.74 -48.15
C ARG A 3 -14.86 26.61 -46.73
N ASN A 4 -16.09 26.12 -46.58
CA ASN A 4 -16.74 26.00 -45.26
C ASN A 4 -16.46 24.65 -44.57
N ALA A 5 -16.12 23.60 -45.32
CA ALA A 5 -15.82 22.28 -44.76
C ALA A 5 -14.43 22.23 -44.07
N LEU A 6 -13.45 22.98 -44.58
CA LEU A 6 -12.09 23.01 -44.01
C LEU A 6 -12.02 23.75 -42.66
N VAL A 7 -12.82 24.80 -42.47
CA VAL A 7 -12.87 25.58 -41.22
C VAL A 7 -13.58 24.79 -40.12
N ILE A 8 -14.64 24.06 -40.47
CA ILE A 8 -15.36 23.19 -39.54
C ILE A 8 -14.48 22.01 -39.11
N CYS A 9 -13.70 21.42 -40.02
CA CYS A 9 -12.79 20.30 -39.69
C CYS A 9 -11.62 20.73 -38.79
N ALA A 10 -11.08 21.95 -38.97
CA ALA A 10 -10.03 22.50 -38.10
C ALA A 10 -10.56 22.91 -36.72
N LEU A 11 -11.81 23.40 -36.64
CA LEU A 11 -12.49 23.67 -35.36
C LEU A 11 -12.84 22.38 -34.60
N LEU A 12 -13.23 21.30 -35.30
CA LEU A 12 -13.48 19.98 -34.71
C LEU A 12 -12.19 19.28 -34.25
N LEU A 13 -11.09 19.38 -35.00
CA LEU A 13 -9.77 18.87 -34.58
C LEU A 13 -9.19 19.66 -33.39
N GLY A 14 -9.42 20.98 -33.34
CA GLY A 14 -9.09 21.81 -32.17
C GLY A 14 -9.94 21.50 -30.94
N PHE A 15 -11.22 21.17 -31.12
CA PHE A 15 -12.13 20.75 -30.04
C PHE A 15 -11.84 19.34 -29.50
N LEU A 16 -11.36 18.42 -30.36
CA LEU A 16 -10.98 17.07 -29.95
C LEU A 16 -9.65 17.05 -29.17
N ALA A 17 -8.70 17.93 -29.51
CA ALA A 17 -7.43 18.06 -28.79
C ALA A 17 -7.58 18.73 -27.42
N THR A 18 -8.54 19.65 -27.24
CA THR A 18 -8.85 20.25 -25.94
C THR A 18 -9.72 19.33 -25.06
N HIS A 19 -10.49 18.39 -25.63
CA HIS A 19 -11.27 17.41 -24.87
C HIS A 19 -10.45 16.24 -24.31
N ALA A 20 -9.27 15.95 -24.86
CA ALA A 20 -8.43 14.84 -24.39
C ALA A 20 -7.62 15.18 -23.11
N ALA A 21 -7.27 16.45 -22.90
CA ALA A 21 -6.46 16.88 -21.74
C ALA A 21 -7.27 16.95 -20.42
N ALA A 22 -8.56 17.29 -20.49
CA ALA A 22 -9.46 17.36 -19.33
C ALA A 22 -9.90 15.98 -18.80
N GLN A 23 -9.54 14.88 -19.46
CA GLN A 23 -9.89 13.52 -18.99
C GLN A 23 -8.88 12.94 -18.00
N LEU A 24 -7.65 13.44 -17.96
CA LEU A 24 -6.58 12.87 -17.12
C LEU A 24 -6.38 13.63 -15.82
N TYR A 25 -6.48 14.97 -15.87
CA TYR A 25 -6.24 15.81 -14.70
C TYR A 25 -7.29 16.90 -14.58
N THR A 26 -7.56 17.29 -13.34
CA THR A 26 -8.46 18.41 -12.99
C THR A 26 -7.72 19.40 -12.10
N LYS A 27 -7.75 20.69 -12.44
CA LYS A 27 -7.24 21.75 -11.55
C LYS A 27 -8.19 21.94 -10.39
N VAL A 28 -7.63 22.12 -9.19
CA VAL A 28 -8.39 22.34 -7.95
C VAL A 28 -7.93 23.61 -7.27
N SER A 29 -8.86 24.45 -6.84
CA SER A 29 -8.59 25.72 -6.16
C SER A 29 -8.05 25.51 -4.74
N ASN A 30 -7.51 26.57 -4.12
CA ASN A 30 -7.14 26.52 -2.70
C ASN A 30 -8.31 26.13 -1.77
N SER A 31 -9.55 26.46 -2.14
CA SER A 31 -10.79 26.10 -1.42
C SER A 31 -11.39 24.75 -1.79
N GLY A 32 -10.76 23.98 -2.70
CA GLY A 32 -11.28 22.68 -3.12
C GLY A 32 -12.37 22.76 -4.19
N GLN A 33 -12.42 23.82 -5.00
CA GLN A 33 -13.32 23.87 -6.15
C GLN A 33 -12.62 23.34 -7.38
N MET A 34 -13.31 22.54 -8.21
CA MET A 34 -12.80 22.17 -9.53
C MET A 34 -12.74 23.41 -10.43
N LEU A 35 -11.65 23.52 -11.19
CA LEU A 35 -11.33 24.69 -11.98
C LEU A 35 -11.10 24.31 -13.45
N PRO A 36 -11.38 25.23 -14.38
CA PRO A 36 -11.03 25.05 -15.79
C PRO A 36 -9.51 24.99 -15.99
N ASP A 37 -9.08 24.34 -17.08
CA ASP A 37 -7.66 24.16 -17.43
C ASP A 37 -6.88 25.47 -17.57
N ASN A 38 -7.55 26.59 -17.85
CA ASN A 38 -6.91 27.91 -17.95
C ASN A 38 -6.75 28.62 -16.60
N ALA A 39 -7.14 27.99 -15.48
CA ALA A 39 -7.03 28.60 -14.17
C ALA A 39 -5.57 28.89 -13.80
N SER A 40 -5.38 30.08 -13.24
CA SER A 40 -4.08 30.60 -12.80
C SER A 40 -3.70 30.04 -11.44
N LEU A 41 -2.45 29.59 -11.32
CA LEU A 41 -1.87 29.17 -10.05
C LEU A 41 -1.74 30.40 -9.13
N GLY A 42 -2.21 30.30 -7.89
CA GLY A 42 -2.30 31.44 -6.98
C GLY A 42 -2.54 31.07 -5.52
N ASP A 43 -2.72 32.09 -4.67
CA ASP A 43 -2.91 31.96 -3.22
C ASP A 43 -4.31 32.42 -2.77
N GLY A 44 -5.09 33.01 -3.68
CA GLY A 44 -6.50 33.30 -3.44
C GLY A 44 -7.33 32.01 -3.34
N PRO A 45 -8.47 32.04 -2.63
CA PRO A 45 -9.28 30.84 -2.37
C PRO A 45 -9.71 30.13 -3.66
N ASN A 46 -9.96 30.87 -4.73
CA ASN A 46 -10.39 30.33 -6.02
C ASN A 46 -9.24 30.12 -7.02
N ASP A 47 -8.01 30.48 -6.65
CA ASP A 47 -6.86 30.26 -7.50
C ASP A 47 -6.48 28.78 -7.48
N TRP A 48 -5.96 28.27 -8.59
CA TRP A 48 -5.47 26.91 -8.70
C TRP A 48 -4.35 26.66 -7.68
N ALA A 49 -4.39 25.50 -7.03
CA ALA A 49 -3.43 25.09 -6.03
C ALA A 49 -3.06 23.61 -6.03
N CYS A 50 -3.95 22.74 -6.52
CA CYS A 50 -3.72 21.30 -6.61
C CYS A 50 -4.17 20.74 -7.96
N THR A 51 -3.64 19.58 -8.32
CA THR A 51 -4.03 18.85 -9.53
C THR A 51 -4.51 17.47 -9.12
N ARG A 52 -5.77 17.15 -9.42
CA ARG A 52 -6.34 15.80 -9.24
C ARG A 52 -6.03 14.97 -10.47
N ASP A 53 -5.49 13.77 -10.26
CA ASP A 53 -5.38 12.71 -11.27
C ASP A 53 -6.74 11.99 -11.33
N ASN A 54 -7.45 12.14 -12.44
CA ASN A 54 -8.79 11.58 -12.60
C ASN A 54 -8.77 10.05 -12.78
N ARG A 55 -7.61 9.44 -13.06
CA ARG A 55 -7.48 7.99 -13.17
C ARG A 55 -7.22 7.33 -11.83
N THR A 56 -6.38 7.94 -10.99
CA THR A 56 -6.02 7.37 -9.69
C THR A 56 -6.86 7.92 -8.54
N GLY A 57 -7.60 9.00 -8.76
CA GLY A 57 -8.31 9.73 -7.71
C GLY A 57 -7.40 10.59 -6.82
N LEU A 58 -6.08 10.40 -6.91
CA LEU A 58 -5.11 11.12 -6.09
C LEU A 58 -5.04 12.60 -6.47
N MET A 59 -5.00 13.45 -5.45
CA MET A 59 -4.78 14.88 -5.60
C MET A 59 -3.38 15.26 -5.11
N TRP A 60 -2.65 15.95 -5.99
CA TRP A 60 -1.27 16.35 -5.79
C TRP A 60 -1.17 17.85 -5.56
N GLU A 61 -0.29 18.25 -4.64
CA GLU A 61 0.00 19.67 -4.47
C GLU A 61 0.67 20.26 -5.74
N VAL A 62 0.42 21.54 -6.02
CA VAL A 62 1.15 22.26 -7.07
C VAL A 62 2.09 23.29 -6.43
N LYS A 63 3.39 23.16 -6.74
CA LYS A 63 4.43 24.05 -6.23
C LYS A 63 4.34 25.46 -6.80
N ARG A 64 4.78 26.43 -6.00
CA ARG A 64 4.84 27.87 -6.31
C ARG A 64 6.29 28.32 -6.44
N THR A 65 6.51 29.55 -6.89
CA THR A 65 7.84 30.19 -6.88
C THR A 65 8.18 30.85 -5.54
N SER A 66 7.19 31.04 -4.66
CA SER A 66 7.34 31.68 -3.35
C SER A 66 6.25 31.22 -2.37
N GLY A 67 6.34 31.65 -1.12
CA GLY A 67 5.35 31.36 -0.07
C GLY A 67 5.46 29.93 0.45
N LEU A 68 4.43 29.46 1.17
CA LEU A 68 4.41 28.16 1.84
C LEU A 68 4.75 26.98 0.90
N ARG A 69 4.25 27.03 -0.33
CA ARG A 69 4.40 25.98 -1.35
C ARG A 69 5.59 26.22 -2.29
N ALA A 70 6.57 27.04 -1.90
CA ALA A 70 7.70 27.39 -2.77
C ALA A 70 8.52 26.14 -3.15
N ALA A 71 8.80 25.97 -4.44
CA ALA A 71 9.62 24.89 -4.97
C ALA A 71 11.07 24.93 -4.44
N SER A 72 11.56 26.10 -4.03
CA SER A 72 12.89 26.26 -3.45
C SER A 72 13.04 25.68 -2.05
N HIS A 73 11.93 25.32 -1.38
CA HIS A 73 12.00 24.75 -0.05
C HIS A 73 12.55 23.32 -0.06
N ASN A 74 13.32 23.01 0.98
CA ASN A 74 13.80 21.68 1.29
C ASN A 74 13.44 21.33 2.75
N TYR A 75 13.13 20.07 2.99
CA TYR A 75 12.67 19.56 4.27
C TYR A 75 13.52 18.38 4.68
N THR A 76 13.91 18.32 5.96
CA THR A 76 14.40 17.05 6.52
C THR A 76 13.24 16.07 6.64
N TRP A 77 13.53 14.78 6.62
CA TRP A 77 12.49 13.78 6.78
C TRP A 77 12.13 13.59 8.25
N ARG A 78 10.83 13.54 8.55
CA ARG A 78 10.31 13.28 9.89
C ARG A 78 8.92 12.65 9.84
N SER A 79 8.68 11.70 10.74
CA SER A 79 7.37 11.10 11.04
C SER A 79 7.33 10.67 12.52
N GLY A 80 6.43 11.27 13.30
CA GLY A 80 6.32 11.05 14.74
C GLY A 80 7.62 11.39 15.46
N ASN A 81 8.17 10.40 16.18
CA ASN A 81 9.45 10.54 16.89
C ASN A 81 10.67 10.15 16.05
N THR A 82 10.49 9.74 14.79
CA THR A 82 11.56 9.28 13.90
C THR A 82 11.92 10.37 12.88
N GLY A 83 13.22 10.52 12.60
CA GLY A 83 13.74 11.53 11.68
C GLY A 83 14.15 12.85 12.35
N ASN A 84 14.53 13.82 11.53
CA ASN A 84 15.18 15.05 11.99
C ASN A 84 14.18 16.21 12.10
N ILE A 85 14.20 16.91 13.24
CA ILE A 85 13.35 18.08 13.52
C ILE A 85 13.58 19.21 12.51
N GLY A 86 14.74 19.27 11.88
CA GLY A 86 15.09 20.28 10.89
C GLY A 86 15.35 21.65 11.53
N ASN A 87 15.48 22.66 10.68
CA ASN A 87 15.72 24.06 11.06
C ASN A 87 14.68 24.97 10.40
N THR A 88 14.79 26.29 10.52
CA THR A 88 13.79 27.20 9.94
C THR A 88 14.13 27.73 8.55
N THR A 89 15.39 27.63 8.13
CA THR A 89 15.90 28.36 6.97
C THR A 89 15.67 27.61 5.67
N SER A 90 15.64 26.26 5.70
CA SER A 90 15.47 25.44 4.49
C SER A 90 14.08 25.56 3.85
N CYS A 91 13.09 26.06 4.59
CA CYS A 91 11.76 26.42 4.10
C CYS A 91 11.40 27.90 4.39
N SER A 92 12.41 28.77 4.49
CA SER A 92 12.26 30.22 4.62
C SER A 92 11.30 30.68 5.73
N ASN A 93 11.28 29.97 6.85
CA ASN A 93 10.41 30.21 8.02
C ASN A 93 8.89 30.16 7.71
N THR A 94 8.49 29.41 6.68
CA THR A 94 7.07 29.32 6.28
C THR A 94 6.24 28.34 7.11
N LEU A 95 6.88 27.53 7.97
CA LEU A 95 6.22 26.56 8.85
C LEU A 95 6.28 26.96 10.33
N ALA A 96 5.23 26.62 11.08
CA ALA A 96 5.10 26.83 12.52
C ALA A 96 4.69 25.52 13.25
N PRO A 97 5.25 25.18 14.43
CA PRO A 97 6.42 25.82 15.05
C PRO A 97 7.66 25.63 14.17
N ALA A 98 8.62 26.57 14.28
CA ALA A 98 9.64 26.83 13.28
C ALA A 98 10.60 25.64 13.05
N THR A 99 10.17 24.70 12.22
CA THR A 99 10.86 23.45 11.90
C THR A 99 10.51 23.06 10.47
N CYS A 100 11.52 22.97 9.60
CA CYS A 100 11.38 22.62 8.19
C CYS A 100 11.64 21.13 8.01
N ASN A 101 10.64 20.35 8.39
CA ASN A 101 10.59 18.91 8.19
C ASN A 101 9.27 18.50 7.52
N THR A 102 9.22 17.27 7.00
CA THR A 102 8.07 16.77 6.25
C THR A 102 6.79 16.65 7.10
N GLU A 103 6.91 16.29 8.37
CA GLU A 103 5.78 16.22 9.31
C GLU A 103 5.16 17.61 9.55
N ALA A 104 5.99 18.63 9.79
CA ALA A 104 5.52 20.00 9.95
C ALA A 104 4.84 20.54 8.69
N LEU A 105 5.33 20.17 7.50
CA LEU A 105 4.69 20.52 6.22
C LEU A 105 3.31 19.86 6.08
N VAL A 106 3.24 18.54 6.32
CA VAL A 106 1.99 17.76 6.30
C VAL A 106 0.97 18.35 7.27
N ASN A 107 1.36 18.56 8.53
CA ASN A 107 0.50 19.14 9.55
C ASN A 107 0.01 20.53 9.15
N ARG A 108 0.87 21.35 8.52
CA ARG A 108 0.49 22.67 8.07
C ARG A 108 -0.55 22.61 6.94
N TYR A 109 -0.39 21.73 5.97
CA TYR A 109 -1.34 21.59 4.86
C TYR A 109 -2.69 21.08 5.34
N ASN A 110 -2.68 20.09 6.25
CA ASN A 110 -3.89 19.56 6.87
C ASN A 110 -4.62 20.61 7.70
N GLN A 111 -3.87 21.44 8.44
CA GLN A 111 -4.45 22.52 9.23
C GLN A 111 -5.09 23.61 8.37
N ILE A 112 -4.50 23.96 7.23
CA ILE A 112 -5.07 25.01 6.34
C ILE A 112 -6.13 24.46 5.39
N GLY A 113 -6.35 23.15 5.36
CA GLY A 113 -7.30 22.52 4.45
C GLY A 113 -6.94 22.76 2.98
N LEU A 114 -5.66 22.62 2.61
CA LEU A 114 -5.21 22.94 1.26
C LEU A 114 -6.03 22.16 0.23
N CYS A 115 -6.65 22.89 -0.70
CA CYS A 115 -7.52 22.33 -1.74
C CYS A 115 -8.73 21.58 -1.20
N GLY A 116 -9.23 22.01 -0.03
CA GLY A 116 -10.37 21.39 0.65
C GLY A 116 -10.02 20.10 1.40
N SER A 117 -8.77 19.62 1.36
CA SER A 117 -8.37 18.37 2.02
C SER A 117 -7.59 18.62 3.31
N SER A 118 -7.85 17.76 4.30
CA SER A 118 -7.13 17.69 5.58
C SER A 118 -6.37 16.37 5.77
N ASN A 119 -6.17 15.59 4.70
CA ASN A 119 -5.55 14.27 4.72
C ASN A 119 -4.34 14.18 3.77
N TRP A 120 -3.53 15.23 3.74
CA TRP A 120 -2.26 15.28 3.05
C TRP A 120 -1.22 14.39 3.72
N ARG A 121 -0.40 13.74 2.90
CA ARG A 121 0.72 12.91 3.33
C ARG A 121 1.87 12.97 2.35
N LEU A 122 3.04 12.50 2.78
CA LEU A 122 4.08 12.13 1.82
C LEU A 122 3.61 10.93 0.98
N PRO A 123 4.04 10.81 -0.27
CA PRO A 123 3.67 9.67 -1.09
C PRO A 123 4.47 8.45 -0.68
N GLY A 124 3.80 7.31 -0.67
CA GLY A 124 4.33 6.02 -0.23
C GLY A 124 4.67 5.08 -1.38
N GLY A 125 4.62 3.79 -1.06
CA GLY A 125 4.94 2.67 -1.95
C GLY A 125 6.30 2.03 -1.63
N ALA A 126 6.58 0.89 -2.27
CA ALA A 126 7.82 0.16 -1.99
C ALA A 126 8.98 0.60 -2.86
N TYR A 127 10.13 0.69 -2.22
CA TYR A 127 11.39 1.09 -2.80
C TYR A 127 12.45 0.12 -2.25
N ASN A 128 13.22 -0.51 -3.14
CA ASN A 128 14.21 -1.53 -2.78
C ASN A 128 15.59 -1.19 -3.35
N VAL A 129 16.66 -1.64 -2.67
CA VAL A 129 18.05 -1.43 -3.08
C VAL A 129 18.37 -2.28 -4.31
N GLY A 130 18.94 -1.69 -5.36
CA GLY A 130 19.48 -2.43 -6.52
C GLY A 130 18.61 -2.44 -7.78
N SER A 131 17.45 -1.78 -7.80
CA SER A 131 16.71 -1.60 -9.06
C SER A 131 17.22 -0.36 -9.82
N PRO A 132 17.68 -0.48 -11.08
CA PRO A 132 18.23 0.64 -11.85
C PRO A 132 17.19 1.67 -12.30
N ALA A 133 15.91 1.45 -12.01
CA ALA A 133 14.81 2.37 -12.21
C ALA A 133 13.91 2.33 -10.97
N ALA A 134 13.16 3.41 -10.69
CA ALA A 134 12.14 3.39 -9.66
C ALA A 134 11.29 2.12 -9.80
N SER A 135 11.01 1.46 -8.67
CA SER A 135 9.96 0.46 -8.65
C SER A 135 8.73 1.09 -9.31
N PRO A 136 8.14 0.49 -10.36
CA PRO A 136 6.98 1.04 -11.04
C PRO A 136 5.76 1.24 -10.10
N ASN A 137 5.85 0.79 -8.84
CA ASN A 137 4.77 0.75 -7.86
C ASN A 137 4.84 1.83 -6.77
N GLY A 138 5.88 2.69 -6.75
CA GLY A 138 5.93 3.83 -5.84
C GLY A 138 4.98 4.94 -6.30
N GLU A 139 4.20 5.59 -5.42
CA GLU A 139 3.28 6.66 -5.84
C GLU A 139 4.01 7.79 -6.58
N LEU A 140 5.26 8.09 -6.16
CA LEU A 140 6.12 9.05 -6.87
C LEU A 140 6.69 8.53 -8.19
N ALA A 141 6.87 7.23 -8.32
CA ALA A 141 7.28 6.59 -9.57
C ALA A 141 6.13 6.56 -10.58
N VAL A 142 4.92 6.25 -10.14
CA VAL A 142 3.68 6.34 -10.92
C VAL A 142 3.39 7.78 -11.31
N PHE A 143 3.53 8.73 -10.38
CA PHE A 143 3.44 10.16 -10.67
C PHE A 143 4.42 10.58 -11.78
N TYR A 144 5.69 10.17 -11.70
CA TYR A 144 6.68 10.39 -12.75
C TYR A 144 6.24 9.77 -14.09
N GLN A 145 5.86 8.51 -14.11
CA GLN A 145 5.44 7.84 -15.35
C GLN A 145 4.25 8.57 -15.99
N ASN A 146 3.30 9.05 -15.20
CA ASN A 146 2.11 9.75 -15.67
C ASN A 146 2.40 11.18 -16.14
N LEU A 147 3.34 11.88 -15.51
CA LEU A 147 3.83 13.18 -15.95
C LEU A 147 4.36 13.12 -17.39
N PHE A 148 5.06 12.05 -17.75
CA PHE A 148 5.75 11.91 -19.04
C PHE A 148 5.04 11.01 -20.05
N ALA A 149 3.97 10.30 -19.66
CA ALA A 149 3.18 9.43 -20.54
C ALA A 149 2.04 10.15 -21.30
N THR A 150 1.93 11.48 -21.20
CA THR A 150 0.83 12.19 -21.88
C THR A 150 1.13 12.53 -23.33
N ASP A 151 0.10 12.34 -24.17
CA ASP A 151 0.04 12.61 -25.60
C ASP A 151 0.21 14.11 -25.95
N GLY A 152 1.39 14.67 -25.70
CA GLY A 152 1.80 15.99 -26.20
C GLY A 152 1.57 17.19 -25.28
N VAL A 153 1.24 17.00 -23.99
CA VAL A 153 1.17 18.08 -23.00
C VAL A 153 2.40 18.03 -22.08
N SER A 154 3.10 19.15 -21.91
CA SER A 154 4.30 19.17 -21.06
C SER A 154 3.92 19.04 -19.57
N PRO A 155 4.72 18.32 -18.76
CA PRO A 155 4.58 18.27 -17.30
C PRO A 155 4.36 19.63 -16.64
N GLY A 156 4.96 20.69 -17.19
CA GLY A 156 4.84 22.06 -16.70
C GLY A 156 3.44 22.68 -16.82
N PHE A 157 2.53 22.09 -17.60
CA PHE A 157 1.14 22.56 -17.67
C PHE A 157 0.36 22.25 -16.38
N TRP A 158 0.58 21.05 -15.82
CA TRP A 158 -0.08 20.56 -14.61
C TRP A 158 0.78 20.71 -13.35
N PHE A 159 2.10 20.81 -13.51
CA PHE A 159 3.08 20.90 -12.43
C PHE A 159 4.21 21.90 -12.75
N PRO A 160 3.89 23.20 -12.93
CA PRO A 160 4.79 24.21 -13.51
C PRO A 160 6.10 24.45 -12.75
N ASN A 161 6.10 24.28 -11.42
CA ASN A 161 7.26 24.57 -10.58
C ASN A 161 7.82 23.34 -9.87
N THR A 162 7.32 22.14 -10.17
CA THR A 162 7.84 20.92 -9.55
C THR A 162 9.27 20.71 -10.01
N ARG A 163 10.21 20.61 -9.07
CA ARG A 163 11.63 20.43 -9.37
C ARG A 163 11.87 19.04 -9.94
N LEU A 164 12.64 18.93 -11.01
CA LEU A 164 13.13 17.64 -11.51
C LEU A 164 14.37 17.25 -10.68
N PHE A 165 14.13 16.80 -9.45
CA PHE A 165 15.18 16.47 -8.48
C PHE A 165 14.71 15.36 -7.54
N TRP A 166 15.55 14.97 -6.58
CA TRP A 166 15.19 14.01 -5.53
C TRP A 166 14.09 14.54 -4.62
N HIS A 167 13.03 13.74 -4.43
CA HIS A 167 11.90 14.03 -3.53
C HIS A 167 11.75 12.92 -2.49
N TRP A 168 11.46 13.31 -1.26
CA TRP A 168 11.19 12.35 -0.17
C TRP A 168 9.93 11.51 -0.42
N THR A 169 10.00 10.25 -0.01
CA THR A 169 8.86 9.34 0.15
C THR A 169 8.52 9.19 1.64
N SER A 170 7.39 8.57 1.96
CA SER A 170 7.09 8.16 3.34
C SER A 170 7.82 6.88 3.78
N THR A 171 8.55 6.22 2.87
CA THR A 171 9.04 4.86 3.07
C THR A 171 10.44 4.85 3.64
N LEU A 172 10.59 4.26 4.84
CA LEU A 172 11.89 4.01 5.46
C LEU A 172 12.65 2.94 4.68
N ASP A 173 13.98 3.08 4.62
CA ASP A 173 14.86 2.00 4.19
C ASP A 173 15.06 1.03 5.36
N THR A 174 14.40 -0.12 5.28
CA THR A 174 14.45 -1.16 6.31
C THR A 174 15.79 -1.88 6.38
N PHE A 175 16.63 -1.77 5.34
CA PHE A 175 17.98 -2.36 5.31
C PHE A 175 19.04 -1.44 5.91
N ASN A 176 18.84 -0.11 5.81
CA ASN A 176 19.79 0.88 6.30
C ASN A 176 19.15 1.82 7.32
N PHE A 177 19.44 1.58 8.60
CA PHE A 177 18.94 2.42 9.69
C PHE A 177 19.27 3.91 9.46
N GLY A 178 18.28 4.77 9.70
CA GLY A 178 18.42 6.21 9.53
C GLY A 178 18.17 6.73 8.12
N ARG A 179 17.80 5.86 7.17
CA ARG A 179 17.58 6.24 5.77
C ARG A 179 16.12 6.13 5.35
N VAL A 180 15.80 6.95 4.35
CA VAL A 180 14.48 7.07 3.74
C VAL A 180 14.67 7.05 2.22
N TRP A 181 13.74 6.45 1.51
CA TRP A 181 13.75 6.42 0.06
C TRP A 181 13.38 7.76 -0.58
N LEU A 182 14.08 8.11 -1.66
CA LEU A 182 13.83 9.25 -2.52
C LEU A 182 13.62 8.79 -3.96
N VAL A 183 12.82 9.57 -4.70
CA VAL A 183 12.64 9.43 -6.15
C VAL A 183 13.20 10.65 -6.86
N ASN A 184 14.02 10.45 -7.90
CA ASN A 184 14.48 11.51 -8.77
C ASN A 184 13.46 11.77 -9.89
N PHE A 185 12.89 12.97 -9.94
CA PHE A 185 11.89 13.33 -10.95
C PHE A 185 12.46 13.68 -12.33
N ASP A 186 13.78 13.68 -12.50
CA ASP A 186 14.43 13.79 -13.82
C ASP A 186 14.66 12.39 -14.42
N THR A 187 15.24 11.49 -13.62
CA THR A 187 15.73 10.18 -14.09
C THR A 187 14.88 8.98 -13.69
N ALA A 188 13.80 9.19 -12.92
CA ALA A 188 13.04 8.13 -12.25
C ALA A 188 13.88 7.23 -11.34
N GLN A 189 15.08 7.64 -10.94
CA GLN A 189 15.91 6.80 -10.08
C GLN A 189 15.38 6.78 -8.65
N VAL A 190 15.61 5.67 -7.97
CA VAL A 190 15.33 5.52 -6.53
C VAL A 190 16.64 5.38 -5.78
N PHE A 191 16.72 6.07 -4.65
CA PHE A 191 17.91 6.12 -3.80
C PHE A 191 17.49 6.31 -2.36
N SER A 192 18.13 5.64 -1.41
CA SER A 192 17.92 5.92 0.02
C SER A 192 19.04 6.79 0.58
N ASN A 193 18.67 7.79 1.38
CA ASN A 193 19.65 8.65 2.05
C ASN A 193 19.24 8.95 3.50
N PHE A 194 20.19 9.44 4.29
CA PHE A 194 19.96 9.80 5.68
C PHE A 194 18.91 10.92 5.80
N TRP A 195 17.98 10.76 6.75
CA TRP A 195 16.90 11.73 7.01
C TRP A 195 17.37 13.11 7.48
N ASP A 196 18.68 13.26 7.77
CA ASP A 196 19.32 14.51 8.21
C ASP A 196 19.53 15.49 7.05
N PHE A 197 19.52 15.01 5.81
CA PHE A 197 19.58 15.86 4.63
C PHE A 197 18.22 16.49 4.32
N ALA A 198 18.24 17.68 3.76
CA ALA A 198 17.03 18.39 3.35
C ALA A 198 16.82 18.25 1.84
N TYR A 199 15.67 17.69 1.43
CA TYR A 199 15.27 17.54 0.04
C TYR A 199 13.88 18.14 -0.20
N PRO A 200 13.53 18.45 -1.45
CA PRO A 200 12.15 18.70 -1.84
C PRO A 200 11.17 17.63 -1.32
N ALA A 201 9.96 18.05 -1.00
CA ALA A 201 8.83 17.17 -0.70
C ALA A 201 7.67 17.53 -1.63
N LEU A 202 6.95 16.52 -2.11
CA LEU A 202 5.70 16.67 -2.84
C LEU A 202 4.63 15.89 -2.09
N LEU A 203 3.56 16.54 -1.64
CA LEU A 203 2.48 15.89 -0.90
C LEU A 203 1.34 15.44 -1.82
N VAL A 204 0.64 14.40 -1.36
CA VAL A 204 -0.51 13.77 -2.02
C VAL A 204 -1.63 13.53 -1.01
N THR A 205 -2.87 13.48 -1.49
CA THR A 205 -4.05 13.07 -0.70
C THR A 205 -5.00 12.24 -1.57
N PRO A 206 -5.67 11.21 -1.02
CA PRO A 206 -6.70 10.44 -1.74
C PRO A 206 -8.03 11.21 -1.85
N ASP A 207 -8.30 12.15 -0.94
CA ASP A 207 -9.60 12.83 -0.80
C ASP A 207 -9.61 14.15 -1.60
N GLY A 208 -9.63 14.05 -2.93
CA GLY A 208 -9.93 15.21 -3.78
C GLY A 208 -11.36 15.73 -3.53
N PRO A 209 -11.66 17.02 -3.76
CA PRO A 209 -13.03 17.52 -3.55
C PRO A 209 -14.02 16.81 -4.48
N ASP A 210 -15.14 16.38 -3.90
CA ASP A 210 -16.21 15.68 -4.58
C ASP A 210 -16.64 16.44 -5.85
N GLU A 211 -16.67 15.73 -6.98
CA GLU A 211 -17.27 16.26 -8.20
C GLU A 211 -18.77 16.49 -7.95
N PRO A 212 -19.34 17.65 -8.29
CA PRO A 212 -20.79 17.77 -8.31
C PRO A 212 -21.30 16.86 -9.43
N ALA A 213 -21.95 15.76 -9.02
CA ALA A 213 -22.49 14.75 -9.91
C ALA A 213 -23.37 15.39 -11.01
N PRO A 214 -23.32 14.87 -12.26
CA PRO A 214 -24.32 15.23 -13.26
C PRO A 214 -25.72 14.87 -12.72
N PRO A 215 -26.79 15.59 -13.13
CA PRO A 215 -28.11 15.40 -12.54
C PRO A 215 -28.60 13.98 -12.79
N GLU A 216 -28.64 13.18 -11.73
CA GLU A 216 -29.12 11.79 -11.75
C GLU A 216 -30.65 11.73 -11.76
N GLU A 217 -31.19 10.93 -12.67
CA GLU A 217 -32.53 10.37 -12.52
C GLU A 217 -32.42 9.14 -11.60
N ASP A 218 -33.04 9.26 -10.42
CA ASP A 218 -33.48 8.19 -9.52
C ASP A 218 -32.48 7.07 -9.20
N GLU A 219 -31.65 7.23 -8.17
CA GLU A 219 -31.21 6.09 -7.35
C GLU A 219 -31.58 6.22 -5.87
N ILE A 220 -32.28 5.17 -5.43
CA ILE A 220 -32.77 4.90 -4.08
C ILE A 220 -31.59 4.36 -3.27
N PHE A 221 -31.25 5.07 -2.19
CA PHE A 221 -30.46 4.58 -1.04
C PHE A 221 -29.25 3.67 -1.35
N HIS A 222 -28.10 4.29 -1.61
CA HIS A 222 -26.80 3.72 -1.22
C HIS A 222 -26.04 4.70 -0.35
N ASP A 223 -26.47 4.83 0.90
CA ASP A 223 -25.54 5.06 1.99
C ASP A 223 -24.86 3.70 2.27
N ARG A 224 -23.81 3.39 1.50
CA ARG A 224 -22.87 2.32 1.85
C ARG A 224 -21.52 2.97 2.07
N PHE A 225 -21.21 3.24 3.34
CA PHE A 225 -19.86 3.38 3.83
C PHE A 225 -18.94 2.39 3.10
N GLU A 226 -17.93 2.89 2.40
CA GLU A 226 -16.99 2.04 1.69
C GLU A 226 -16.37 1.05 2.69
N GLU A 227 -16.57 -0.25 2.43
CA GLU A 227 -16.15 -1.31 3.32
C GLU A 227 -14.62 -1.41 3.32
N PRO A 228 -13.91 -1.44 4.47
CA PRO A 228 -12.60 -2.06 4.51
C PRO A 228 -12.70 -3.52 4.12
N VAL A 229 -12.48 -3.75 2.83
CA VAL A 229 -12.29 -5.04 2.20
C VAL A 229 -10.81 -5.15 1.89
N LEU A 230 -10.10 -5.99 2.65
CA LEU A 230 -8.79 -6.46 2.21
C LEU A 230 -9.04 -7.68 1.32
N THR A 231 -8.61 -7.64 0.06
CA THR A 231 -8.54 -8.83 -0.79
C THR A 231 -7.11 -9.05 -1.24
N GLU A 232 -6.60 -10.27 -1.10
CA GLU A 232 -5.27 -10.64 -1.57
C GLU A 232 -5.27 -12.04 -2.18
N ASN A 233 -4.86 -12.12 -3.44
CA ASN A 233 -4.72 -13.36 -4.20
C ASN A 233 -3.25 -13.72 -4.46
N PHE A 234 -2.31 -12.93 -3.94
CA PHE A 234 -0.87 -13.17 -4.07
C PHE A 234 -0.39 -13.39 -5.51
N ASP A 235 -0.94 -12.62 -6.46
CA ASP A 235 -0.44 -12.61 -7.85
C ASP A 235 1.04 -12.22 -7.92
N ASP A 236 1.50 -11.39 -6.97
CA ASP A 236 2.89 -11.01 -6.79
C ASP A 236 3.14 -10.67 -5.31
N LEU A 237 4.11 -11.36 -4.70
CA LEU A 237 4.42 -11.21 -3.28
C LEU A 237 5.03 -9.84 -2.95
N ASN A 238 5.76 -9.24 -3.90
CA ASN A 238 6.25 -7.88 -3.73
C ASN A 238 5.08 -6.89 -3.77
N ALA A 239 4.15 -7.03 -4.72
CA ALA A 239 2.96 -6.19 -4.79
C ALA A 239 2.08 -6.31 -3.53
N ALA A 240 1.97 -7.51 -2.96
CA ALA A 240 1.34 -7.70 -1.64
C ALA A 240 2.12 -6.94 -0.54
N GLY A 241 3.45 -7.03 -0.54
CA GLY A 241 4.32 -6.23 0.33
C GLY A 241 4.09 -4.72 0.20
N ASP A 242 3.91 -4.22 -1.03
CA ASP A 242 3.62 -2.83 -1.33
C ASP A 242 2.28 -2.38 -0.71
N ARG A 243 1.30 -3.30 -0.65
CA ARG A 243 0.00 -3.10 0.02
C ARG A 243 0.08 -3.21 1.55
N GLY A 244 1.25 -3.49 2.11
CA GLY A 244 1.49 -3.52 3.56
C GLY A 244 1.44 -4.92 4.17
N TRP A 245 1.39 -5.97 3.35
CA TRP A 245 1.65 -7.33 3.82
C TRP A 245 3.10 -7.45 4.26
N MET A 246 3.35 -8.26 5.28
CA MET A 246 4.70 -8.47 5.79
C MET A 246 4.97 -9.95 5.98
N VAL A 247 6.21 -10.35 5.73
CA VAL A 247 6.67 -11.72 6.01
C VAL A 247 7.80 -11.70 7.02
N ALA A 248 7.85 -12.70 7.90
CA ALA A 248 8.96 -12.87 8.84
C ALA A 248 9.34 -14.34 9.01
N GLN A 249 10.63 -14.62 8.83
CA GLN A 249 11.25 -15.90 9.12
C GLN A 249 11.67 -15.94 10.59
N ARG A 250 11.12 -16.87 11.37
CA ARG A 250 11.43 -17.07 12.79
C ARG A 250 11.68 -18.53 13.14
N SER A 251 11.86 -19.38 12.14
CA SER A 251 12.20 -20.80 12.32
C SER A 251 13.52 -20.94 13.07
N ASP A 252 13.68 -22.07 13.75
CA ASP A 252 14.88 -22.36 14.52
C ASP A 252 15.31 -23.82 14.34
N PRO A 253 16.45 -24.08 13.68
CA PRO A 253 17.28 -23.10 12.98
C PRO A 253 16.56 -22.46 11.78
N GLU A 254 16.98 -21.25 11.37
CA GLU A 254 16.47 -20.63 10.14
C GLU A 254 16.93 -21.41 8.92
N GLY A 255 15.98 -21.81 8.08
CA GLY A 255 16.24 -22.44 6.78
C GLY A 255 16.39 -21.39 5.66
N PRO A 256 16.77 -21.84 4.45
CA PRO A 256 16.94 -20.96 3.29
C PRO A 256 15.63 -20.33 2.79
N ASP A 257 14.48 -20.93 3.07
CA ASP A 257 13.20 -20.49 2.49
C ASP A 257 12.38 -19.64 3.47
N GLY A 258 11.69 -18.62 2.94
CA GLY A 258 10.66 -17.84 3.64
C GLY A 258 9.26 -18.20 3.14
N TRP A 259 8.30 -17.27 3.26
CA TRP A 259 7.11 -17.31 2.41
C TRP A 259 7.51 -16.96 0.97
N PHE A 260 6.95 -17.65 -0.02
CA PHE A 260 7.27 -17.47 -1.44
C PHE A 260 6.03 -17.63 -2.34
N ILE A 261 6.14 -17.27 -3.62
CA ILE A 261 5.05 -17.45 -4.61
C ILE A 261 4.88 -18.92 -4.97
N GLY A 262 3.64 -19.31 -5.26
CA GLY A 262 3.22 -20.67 -5.56
C GLY A 262 4.04 -21.39 -6.63
N ILE A 263 4.09 -22.72 -6.52
CA ILE A 263 4.74 -23.61 -7.49
C ILE A 263 3.63 -24.38 -8.23
N PRO A 264 3.28 -24.01 -9.47
CA PRO A 264 2.18 -24.65 -10.21
C PRO A 264 2.31 -26.17 -10.38
N ALA A 265 3.55 -26.68 -10.33
CA ALA A 265 3.83 -28.11 -10.39
C ALA A 265 3.38 -28.88 -9.13
N ALA A 266 3.21 -28.21 -7.99
CA ALA A 266 2.61 -28.79 -6.79
C ALA A 266 1.08 -28.78 -6.92
N PHE A 267 0.49 -27.61 -7.15
CA PHE A 267 -0.91 -27.42 -7.52
C PHE A 267 -1.12 -26.00 -8.07
N PRO A 268 -2.13 -25.76 -8.93
CA PRO A 268 -2.47 -24.41 -9.36
C PRO A 268 -3.15 -23.61 -8.24
N ALA A 269 -3.06 -22.28 -8.32
CA ALA A 269 -3.78 -21.33 -7.48
C ALA A 269 -5.30 -21.60 -7.41
N HIS A 270 -5.94 -21.15 -6.34
CA HIS A 270 -7.39 -21.16 -6.22
C HIS A 270 -8.01 -20.07 -7.11
N GLN A 271 -7.40 -18.89 -7.15
CA GLN A 271 -7.78 -17.78 -8.04
C GLN A 271 -6.55 -17.16 -8.70
N GLY A 272 -6.66 -16.75 -9.97
CA GLY A 272 -5.61 -16.00 -10.67
C GLY A 272 -4.77 -16.87 -11.60
N ALA A 273 -3.52 -16.47 -11.82
CA ALA A 273 -2.56 -17.28 -12.57
C ALA A 273 -2.20 -18.54 -11.78
N ALA A 274 -1.63 -19.55 -12.44
CA ALA A 274 -1.41 -20.85 -11.80
C ALA A 274 -0.48 -20.79 -10.56
N ASP A 275 0.37 -19.77 -10.48
CA ASP A 275 1.28 -19.47 -9.38
C ASP A 275 0.78 -18.38 -8.40
N SER A 276 -0.39 -17.78 -8.65
CA SER A 276 -1.02 -16.73 -7.82
C SER A 276 -1.52 -17.27 -6.48
N TYR A 277 -0.61 -17.69 -5.62
CA TYR A 277 -0.88 -18.01 -4.23
C TYR A 277 0.42 -17.90 -3.43
N ILE A 278 0.33 -17.70 -2.12
CA ILE A 278 1.51 -17.67 -1.26
C ILE A 278 1.75 -19.05 -0.64
N ALA A 279 3.01 -19.47 -0.59
CA ALA A 279 3.42 -20.81 -0.21
C ALA A 279 4.52 -20.81 0.85
N ALA A 280 4.56 -21.91 1.59
CA ALA A 280 5.58 -22.21 2.59
C ALA A 280 5.85 -23.72 2.59
N GLY A 281 7.01 -24.16 3.08
CA GLY A 281 7.35 -25.58 3.04
C GLY A 281 8.53 -25.98 3.91
N PHE A 282 8.97 -27.23 3.78
CA PHE A 282 9.97 -27.83 4.67
C PHE A 282 11.31 -27.08 4.72
N GLY A 283 11.71 -26.41 3.63
CA GLY A 283 12.97 -25.63 3.55
C GLY A 283 12.99 -24.36 4.42
N SER A 284 11.93 -24.07 5.16
CA SER A 284 11.90 -22.97 6.12
C SER A 284 12.76 -23.19 7.37
N THR A 285 13.19 -24.43 7.63
CA THR A 285 14.12 -24.80 8.70
C THR A 285 15.15 -25.83 8.20
N THR A 286 16.08 -26.25 9.05
CA THR A 286 17.08 -27.28 8.76
C THR A 286 16.81 -28.56 9.56
N ASP A 287 17.71 -29.55 9.49
CA ASP A 287 17.62 -30.92 10.04
C ASP A 287 16.85 -31.08 11.38
N GLY A 288 15.53 -31.33 11.33
CA GLY A 288 14.68 -31.57 12.50
C GLY A 288 14.32 -30.32 13.31
N GLY A 289 14.41 -29.14 12.69
CA GLY A 289 14.13 -27.85 13.32
C GLY A 289 12.65 -27.54 13.49
N THR A 290 12.32 -26.37 14.02
CA THR A 290 10.93 -25.90 14.13
C THR A 290 10.68 -24.79 13.13
N ILE A 291 9.76 -25.01 12.20
CA ILE A 291 9.31 -24.00 11.25
C ILE A 291 8.42 -22.99 11.97
N SER A 292 8.68 -21.70 11.73
CA SER A 292 7.84 -20.59 12.18
C SER A 292 7.92 -19.43 11.19
N LEU A 293 7.16 -19.53 10.10
CA LEU A 293 7.01 -18.44 9.13
C LEU A 293 5.75 -17.64 9.41
N TRP A 294 5.86 -16.32 9.40
CA TRP A 294 4.76 -15.40 9.65
C TRP A 294 4.43 -14.60 8.40
N LEU A 295 3.16 -14.55 8.03
CA LEU A 295 2.58 -13.68 7.01
C LEU A 295 1.54 -12.79 7.67
N LEU A 296 1.73 -11.48 7.62
CA LEU A 296 0.91 -10.50 8.31
C LEU A 296 0.13 -9.71 7.28
N THR A 297 -1.15 -9.49 7.54
CA THR A 297 -1.97 -8.54 6.77
C THR A 297 -1.42 -7.12 6.94
N PRO A 298 -1.78 -6.18 6.06
CA PRO A 298 -1.75 -4.74 6.36
C PRO A 298 -2.49 -4.42 7.67
N LEU A 299 -2.38 -3.17 8.15
CA LEU A 299 -3.26 -2.73 9.24
C LEU A 299 -4.71 -2.80 8.79
N VAL A 300 -5.55 -3.41 9.62
CA VAL A 300 -6.99 -3.54 9.44
C VAL A 300 -7.67 -2.72 10.53
N ASP A 301 -8.65 -1.92 10.14
CA ASP A 301 -9.57 -1.25 11.05
C ASP A 301 -10.75 -2.18 11.34
N PHE A 302 -10.70 -2.84 12.49
CA PHE A 302 -11.72 -3.76 12.94
C PHE A 302 -12.97 -3.03 13.42
N ARG A 303 -14.13 -3.64 13.19
CA ARG A 303 -15.45 -3.20 13.66
C ARG A 303 -16.36 -4.39 13.94
N ALA A 304 -17.56 -4.12 14.46
CA ALA A 304 -18.54 -5.17 14.74
C ALA A 304 -18.87 -5.95 13.45
N GLY A 305 -18.77 -7.28 13.51
CA GLY A 305 -18.92 -8.18 12.37
C GLY A 305 -17.67 -8.33 11.49
N SER A 306 -16.52 -7.76 11.89
CA SER A 306 -15.26 -8.06 11.22
C SER A 306 -14.98 -9.56 11.19
N SER A 307 -14.54 -10.06 10.03
CA SER A 307 -14.21 -11.47 9.80
C SER A 307 -13.05 -11.59 8.82
N VAL A 308 -12.38 -12.73 8.84
CA VAL A 308 -11.35 -13.09 7.86
C VAL A 308 -11.68 -14.44 7.25
N SER A 309 -11.53 -14.55 5.94
CA SER A 309 -11.58 -15.81 5.22
C SER A 309 -10.40 -15.96 4.27
N PHE A 310 -10.06 -17.19 3.96
CA PHE A 310 -8.97 -17.54 3.04
C PHE A 310 -9.12 -18.99 2.61
N TYR A 311 -8.48 -19.35 1.50
CA TYR A 311 -8.35 -20.72 1.04
C TYR A 311 -6.96 -21.25 1.37
N THR A 312 -6.89 -22.51 1.79
CA THR A 312 -5.61 -23.18 1.98
C THR A 312 -5.68 -24.66 1.60
N ARG A 313 -4.53 -25.23 1.22
CA ARG A 313 -4.34 -26.65 0.98
C ARG A 313 -2.89 -27.08 1.20
N THR A 314 -2.70 -28.37 1.38
CA THR A 314 -1.41 -29.07 1.22
C THR A 314 -1.47 -30.01 0.00
N LEU A 315 -0.41 -30.76 -0.22
CA LEU A 315 -0.34 -31.85 -1.18
C LEU A 315 -1.13 -33.07 -0.69
N SER A 316 -1.81 -33.75 -1.61
CA SER A 316 -2.55 -34.98 -1.33
C SER A 316 -2.01 -36.14 -2.19
N PRO A 317 -1.73 -37.32 -1.60
CA PRO A 317 -1.84 -37.65 -0.18
C PRO A 317 -0.75 -36.96 0.67
N THR A 318 -1.10 -36.58 1.90
CA THR A 318 -0.12 -36.01 2.85
C THR A 318 0.83 -37.10 3.34
N VAL A 319 2.13 -36.82 3.25
CA VAL A 319 3.19 -37.67 3.83
C VAL A 319 3.80 -37.02 5.06
N PHE A 320 4.11 -35.73 4.99
CA PHE A 320 4.57 -34.93 6.11
C PHE A 320 3.50 -33.89 6.44
N PRO A 321 2.89 -33.93 7.63
CA PRO A 321 1.75 -33.10 7.95
C PRO A 321 2.15 -31.65 8.21
N ASP A 322 1.37 -30.74 7.65
CA ASP A 322 1.53 -29.29 7.82
C ASP A 322 0.60 -28.75 8.91
N ARG A 323 0.91 -27.57 9.46
CA ARG A 323 0.05 -26.85 10.42
C ARG A 323 0.11 -25.34 10.22
N LEU A 324 -1.05 -24.69 10.29
CA LEU A 324 -1.19 -23.25 10.16
C LEU A 324 -1.95 -22.68 11.36
N GLU A 325 -1.38 -21.67 12.01
CA GLU A 325 -2.06 -20.90 13.06
C GLU A 325 -2.55 -19.57 12.48
N ILE A 326 -3.75 -19.16 12.87
CA ILE A 326 -4.34 -17.88 12.52
C ILE A 326 -4.38 -17.06 13.80
N ARG A 327 -3.81 -15.86 13.78
CA ARG A 327 -3.57 -15.03 14.96
C ARG A 327 -3.98 -13.59 14.72
N ALA A 328 -4.24 -12.85 15.79
CA ALA A 328 -4.59 -11.44 15.74
C ALA A 328 -3.75 -10.61 16.72
N CYS A 329 -3.64 -9.32 16.41
CA CYS A 329 -3.11 -8.29 17.30
C CYS A 329 -3.95 -7.01 17.14
N THR A 330 -4.27 -6.35 18.25
CA THR A 330 -5.06 -5.09 18.29
C THR A 330 -4.28 -3.89 18.84
N SER A 331 -3.03 -4.10 19.26
CA SER A 331 -2.15 -3.05 19.77
C SER A 331 -1.29 -2.48 18.64
N SER A 332 -1.90 -1.66 17.77
CA SER A 332 -1.17 -0.97 16.70
C SER A 332 0.17 -0.39 17.19
N PRO A 333 1.30 -0.68 16.53
CA PRO A 333 1.38 -1.07 15.12
C PRO A 333 1.45 -2.59 14.83
N CYS A 334 1.43 -3.48 15.84
CA CYS A 334 1.51 -4.94 15.67
C CYS A 334 2.73 -5.41 14.84
N LEU A 335 3.94 -5.02 15.25
CA LEU A 335 5.18 -5.26 14.49
C LEU A 335 6.19 -6.15 15.22
N ASN A 336 5.99 -6.43 16.51
CA ASN A 336 6.94 -7.22 17.27
C ASN A 336 6.71 -8.72 17.03
N ILE A 337 7.59 -9.32 16.25
CA ILE A 337 7.71 -10.78 16.08
C ILE A 337 9.11 -11.17 16.55
N PRO A 338 9.27 -11.59 17.82
CA PRO A 338 10.57 -11.92 18.41
C PRO A 338 11.26 -13.06 17.68
N LEU A 339 12.59 -13.12 17.80
CA LEU A 339 13.39 -14.25 17.33
C LEU A 339 13.05 -15.54 18.08
N GLY A 340 13.24 -16.67 17.40
CA GLY A 340 12.98 -18.01 17.93
C GLY A 340 11.61 -18.56 17.54
N ALA A 341 11.57 -19.86 17.28
CA ALA A 341 10.44 -20.50 16.63
C ALA A 341 9.16 -20.58 17.47
N THR A 342 9.22 -20.40 18.79
CA THR A 342 8.04 -20.51 19.68
C THR A 342 7.48 -19.15 20.12
N ALA A 343 8.21 -18.06 19.92
CA ALA A 343 7.76 -16.74 20.34
C ALA A 343 6.61 -16.24 19.45
N THR A 344 5.64 -15.54 20.05
CA THR A 344 4.45 -15.01 19.35
C THR A 344 4.40 -13.49 19.29
N GLY A 345 5.16 -12.80 20.16
CA GLY A 345 5.24 -11.34 20.16
C GLY A 345 3.90 -10.68 20.42
N ASP A 346 3.55 -9.73 19.56
CA ASP A 346 2.28 -9.00 19.63
C ASP A 346 1.06 -9.88 19.25
N PHE A 347 1.26 -11.02 18.59
CA PHE A 347 0.21 -11.89 18.05
C PHE A 347 -0.16 -13.03 19.01
N GLN A 348 -0.53 -12.66 20.25
CA GLN A 348 -0.84 -13.63 21.30
C GLN A 348 -2.22 -14.27 21.14
N ASP A 349 -3.16 -13.55 20.53
CA ASP A 349 -4.53 -14.03 20.30
C ASP A 349 -4.53 -15.04 19.16
N ILE A 350 -5.01 -16.25 19.43
CA ILE A 350 -5.18 -17.32 18.45
C ILE A 350 -6.65 -17.39 18.05
N LEU A 351 -6.91 -17.24 16.75
CA LEU A 351 -8.25 -17.36 16.17
C LEU A 351 -8.57 -18.81 15.84
N GLY A 352 -7.56 -19.54 15.38
CA GLY A 352 -7.69 -20.97 15.13
C GLY A 352 -6.38 -21.60 14.67
N THR A 353 -6.40 -22.93 14.61
CA THR A 353 -5.28 -23.74 14.14
C THR A 353 -5.79 -24.82 13.21
N ILE A 354 -5.24 -24.87 11.99
CA ILE A 354 -5.49 -25.92 11.01
C ILE A 354 -4.45 -27.02 11.20
N ASN A 355 -4.92 -28.25 11.33
CA ASN A 355 -4.19 -29.46 11.69
C ASN A 355 -3.38 -29.33 12.99
N PRO A 356 -4.02 -28.99 14.13
CA PRO A 356 -3.32 -28.78 15.40
C PRO A 356 -2.49 -29.97 15.84
N GLY A 357 -2.98 -31.19 15.53
CA GLY A 357 -2.33 -32.46 15.88
C GLY A 357 -1.25 -32.93 14.91
N LEU A 358 -0.98 -32.22 13.81
CA LEU A 358 -0.06 -32.66 12.75
C LEU A 358 -0.37 -34.08 12.29
N ASN A 359 -1.62 -34.32 11.90
CA ASN A 359 -2.08 -35.60 11.39
C ASN A 359 -1.87 -35.68 9.88
N THR A 360 -1.59 -36.88 9.38
CA THR A 360 -1.35 -37.16 7.94
C THR A 360 -2.62 -37.40 7.14
N ASP A 361 -3.79 -37.44 7.76
CA ASP A 361 -5.04 -37.49 7.02
C ASP A 361 -5.29 -36.13 6.34
N ASN A 362 -5.84 -36.13 5.12
CA ASN A 362 -6.36 -34.90 4.52
C ASN A 362 -7.79 -34.66 5.04
N ASP A 363 -8.00 -33.57 5.77
CA ASP A 363 -9.27 -33.24 6.42
C ASP A 363 -9.73 -31.83 6.03
N PRO A 364 -10.86 -31.69 5.31
CA PRO A 364 -11.38 -30.37 4.93
C PRO A 364 -11.89 -29.55 6.12
N THR A 365 -12.12 -30.16 7.29
CA THR A 365 -12.45 -29.38 8.51
C THR A 365 -11.22 -28.75 9.16
N GLY A 366 -10.01 -29.18 8.77
CA GLY A 366 -8.77 -28.70 9.35
C GLY A 366 -8.52 -29.17 10.79
N VAL A 367 -9.30 -30.09 11.36
CA VAL A 367 -9.16 -30.48 12.77
C VAL A 367 -8.25 -31.70 12.92
N GLN A 368 -8.51 -32.74 12.14
CA GLN A 368 -7.81 -34.04 12.19
C GLN A 368 -6.82 -34.20 11.05
N GLY A 369 -6.47 -33.11 10.35
CA GLY A 369 -5.65 -33.14 9.15
C GLY A 369 -5.61 -31.78 8.47
N TYR A 370 -4.66 -31.59 7.55
CA TYR A 370 -4.60 -30.41 6.68
C TYR A 370 -5.40 -30.69 5.39
N PRO A 371 -6.21 -29.74 4.87
CA PRO A 371 -7.00 -29.97 3.66
C PRO A 371 -6.12 -30.34 2.46
N GLY A 372 -6.50 -31.41 1.77
CA GLY A 372 -5.81 -31.87 0.56
C GLY A 372 -6.21 -31.13 -0.72
N GLU A 373 -7.31 -30.38 -0.69
CA GLU A 373 -7.84 -29.54 -1.77
C GLU A 373 -8.07 -28.12 -1.25
N TRP A 374 -8.13 -27.11 -2.14
CA TRP A 374 -8.40 -25.73 -1.74
C TRP A 374 -9.69 -25.63 -0.94
N THR A 375 -9.57 -25.31 0.34
CA THR A 375 -10.69 -25.29 1.28
C THR A 375 -10.73 -23.94 1.99
N GLN A 376 -11.91 -23.34 2.04
CA GLN A 376 -12.13 -22.06 2.70
C GLN A 376 -12.23 -22.23 4.20
N PHE A 377 -11.52 -21.39 4.94
CA PHE A 377 -11.71 -21.19 6.37
C PHE A 377 -12.21 -19.77 6.60
N ILE A 378 -13.09 -19.60 7.58
CA ILE A 378 -13.68 -18.32 7.96
C ILE A 378 -13.58 -18.20 9.47
N PHE A 379 -13.09 -17.07 9.95
CA PHE A 379 -13.02 -16.72 11.37
C PHE A 379 -13.78 -15.42 11.61
N GLY A 380 -14.63 -15.40 12.63
CA GLY A 380 -15.49 -14.28 13.01
C GLY A 380 -15.30 -13.82 14.45
N ALA A 381 -16.29 -13.09 14.97
CA ALA A 381 -16.28 -12.58 16.33
C ALA A 381 -16.22 -13.71 17.38
N GLU A 382 -16.89 -14.82 17.10
CA GLU A 382 -16.93 -16.04 17.92
C GLU A 382 -15.56 -16.71 18.06
N ASP A 383 -14.69 -16.53 17.07
CA ASP A 383 -13.32 -17.05 17.07
C ASP A 383 -12.31 -16.07 17.66
N GLY A 384 -12.76 -14.87 18.05
CA GLY A 384 -11.92 -13.83 18.64
C GLY A 384 -11.35 -12.82 17.64
N VAL A 385 -11.87 -12.75 16.41
CA VAL A 385 -11.53 -11.64 15.50
C VAL A 385 -11.90 -10.33 16.19
N PRO A 386 -10.99 -9.34 16.27
CA PRO A 386 -11.30 -8.09 16.94
C PRO A 386 -12.51 -7.40 16.31
N GLN A 387 -13.30 -6.75 17.16
CA GLN A 387 -14.56 -6.09 16.76
C GLN A 387 -14.47 -4.56 16.83
N SER A 388 -13.28 -4.02 17.10
CA SER A 388 -13.00 -2.59 17.15
C SER A 388 -11.49 -2.33 17.15
N GLY A 389 -11.05 -1.16 16.69
CA GLY A 389 -9.67 -0.71 16.77
C GLY A 389 -8.82 -1.14 15.58
N THR A 390 -7.58 -0.68 15.52
CA THR A 390 -6.68 -0.91 14.39
C THR A 390 -5.62 -1.94 14.77
N GLY A 391 -5.43 -2.97 13.94
CA GLY A 391 -4.50 -4.05 14.23
C GLY A 391 -4.13 -4.88 13.00
N ARG A 392 -3.62 -6.10 13.19
CA ARG A 392 -3.26 -7.02 12.11
C ARG A 392 -3.74 -8.43 12.39
N LEU A 393 -3.97 -9.17 11.32
CA LEU A 393 -4.10 -10.62 11.35
C LEU A 393 -2.78 -11.23 10.87
N ALA A 394 -2.48 -12.45 11.33
CA ALA A 394 -1.30 -13.18 10.92
C ALA A 394 -1.60 -14.65 10.66
N PHE A 395 -0.98 -15.17 9.61
CA PHE A 395 -0.91 -16.58 9.25
C PHE A 395 0.48 -17.07 9.63
N ARG A 396 0.56 -17.99 10.58
CA ARG A 396 1.82 -18.56 11.02
C ARG A 396 1.90 -20.02 10.63
N TYR A 397 2.76 -20.33 9.66
CA TYR A 397 3.13 -21.71 9.36
C TYR A 397 4.08 -22.20 10.45
N PHE A 398 3.54 -23.01 11.38
CA PHE A 398 4.21 -23.41 12.62
C PHE A 398 4.25 -24.92 12.78
N VAL A 399 5.41 -25.51 12.45
CA VAL A 399 5.60 -26.95 12.34
C VAL A 399 6.89 -27.38 13.05
N PRO A 400 6.77 -27.94 14.28
CA PRO A 400 7.86 -28.62 14.96
C PRO A 400 8.31 -29.89 14.23
N ASP A 401 9.57 -30.26 14.40
CA ASP A 401 10.20 -31.41 13.75
C ASP A 401 10.02 -31.39 12.22
N GLY A 402 10.39 -30.25 11.63
CA GLY A 402 10.40 -30.02 10.19
C GLY A 402 11.80 -30.06 9.59
N GLY A 403 11.92 -29.56 8.36
CA GLY A 403 13.19 -29.57 7.62
C GLY A 403 13.48 -30.90 6.94
N SER A 404 14.68 -31.04 6.38
CA SER A 404 15.10 -32.17 5.53
C SER A 404 15.04 -33.55 6.19
N THR A 405 15.06 -33.62 7.52
CA THR A 405 15.05 -34.87 8.29
C THR A 405 13.87 -34.98 9.26
N GLY A 406 12.99 -33.97 9.30
CA GLY A 406 11.86 -33.93 10.21
C GLY A 406 10.71 -34.83 9.75
N GLU A 407 9.83 -35.21 10.69
CA GLU A 407 8.62 -35.98 10.40
C GLU A 407 7.45 -35.12 9.90
N ASN A 408 7.56 -33.78 9.97
CA ASN A 408 6.47 -32.85 9.65
C ASN A 408 6.87 -31.76 8.64
N GLY A 409 5.86 -31.16 8.02
CA GLY A 409 6.01 -30.02 7.13
C GLY A 409 6.49 -30.40 5.73
N PHE A 410 5.70 -30.07 4.72
CA PHE A 410 6.05 -30.33 3.33
C PHE A 410 5.85 -29.08 2.47
N TYR A 411 4.59 -28.71 2.24
CA TYR A 411 4.23 -27.62 1.35
C TYR A 411 2.76 -27.23 1.55
N ILE A 412 2.52 -25.96 1.87
CA ILE A 412 1.17 -25.39 1.93
C ILE A 412 1.03 -24.22 0.95
N GLY A 413 -0.21 -23.98 0.53
CA GLY A 413 -0.60 -22.76 -0.18
C GLY A 413 -1.70 -22.01 0.58
N ILE A 414 -1.68 -20.69 0.55
CA ILE A 414 -2.76 -19.80 0.99
C ILE A 414 -3.12 -18.89 -0.19
N ASP A 415 -4.41 -18.72 -0.44
CA ASP A 415 -4.91 -17.89 -1.52
C ASP A 415 -6.26 -17.26 -1.14
N THR A 416 -6.67 -16.23 -1.87
CA THR A 416 -7.98 -15.58 -1.79
C THR A 416 -8.29 -15.15 -0.35
N VAL A 417 -7.34 -14.44 0.26
CA VAL A 417 -7.55 -13.87 1.59
C VAL A 417 -8.50 -12.69 1.46
N PHE A 418 -9.55 -12.72 2.27
CA PHE A 418 -10.57 -11.69 2.33
C PHE A 418 -10.83 -11.29 3.78
N VAL A 419 -10.62 -10.03 4.12
CA VAL A 419 -11.03 -9.48 5.43
C VAL A 419 -12.22 -8.57 5.20
N ALA A 420 -13.34 -8.94 5.80
CA ALA A 420 -14.56 -8.16 5.78
C ALA A 420 -14.67 -7.33 7.06
N ALA A 421 -15.30 -6.17 6.92
CA ALA A 421 -15.71 -5.36 8.03
C ALA A 421 -17.16 -4.96 7.75
N THR A 422 -18.15 -5.73 8.22
CA THR A 422 -19.55 -5.32 8.04
C THR A 422 -19.85 -4.06 8.88
N PRO A 423 -20.68 -3.12 8.39
CA PRO A 423 -21.28 -2.11 9.26
C PRO A 423 -22.18 -2.79 10.31
N ALA A 424 -22.28 -2.21 11.51
CA ALA A 424 -23.33 -2.61 12.44
C ALA A 424 -24.68 -2.11 11.91
N ASP A 425 -25.68 -2.99 11.84
CA ASP A 425 -27.06 -2.69 11.46
C ASP A 425 -27.71 -1.56 12.31
#